data_AF-A0A5C6ZQK3-F1
#
_entry.id   AF-A0A5C6ZQK3-F1
#
_cell.length_a   1.000
_cell.length_b   1.000
_cell.length_c   1.000
_cell.angle_alpha   90.00
_cell.angle_beta   90.00
_cell.angle_gamma   90.00
#
_symmetry.space_group_name_H-M   'P 1'
#
loop_
_entity.id
_entity.type
_entity.pdbx_description
1 polymer ?
#
loop_
_entity_poly.entity_id
_entity_poly.type
_entity_poly.pdbx_seq_one_letter_code
_entity_poly.pdbx_strand_id
1 'polypeptide(L)'
;MCLTPSDFKTVGSRERLRRRSVNGSGDKTHGLGRAPAMRTTASTIAAAYATLLARPTPRRLGHLMTTELLRPRRIAAPRSSHSLDAADPARGRIDQAHSQLGPFADSERFVSGTHVRGQSTMSYKLYTPAGDTRVARPLLVMLHGGETGLDDLALSSQMNAAARKLGWMVLYPEKPVRDGEQGEWSWYMYCHQQRGRGEPAQLASLTRSVIAQHQIDEQRVHVAGLAAGGAMAAVMGQTYPDLFASVGVHSGLPYGAVVDASGAPSLRRFGRADHEPRTGRLQGRRTLPTIIFHGTRDMTVHPSNGVRLYEDAVAGLPGSHRFENGREGGRAYTRRTHVGPDGQTNAELWLIEGAGHAWSGGDAQGIQADWQGPAASEQMLCFFLHHPASH
;
A
#
# COMPACT_ATOMS: atom_id res chain seq x y z
N MET A 1 2.79 19.73 -1.61
CA MET A 1 1.92 20.41 -2.58
C MET A 1 1.56 19.34 -3.60
N CYS A 2 0.28 18.97 -3.70
CA CYS A 2 -0.17 17.90 -4.61
C CYS A 2 0.31 18.21 -6.03
N LEU A 3 1.21 17.40 -6.59
CA LEU A 3 1.66 17.57 -7.96
C LEU A 3 0.47 17.25 -8.86
N THR A 4 -0.14 18.28 -9.46
CA THR A 4 -1.14 18.07 -10.49
C THR A 4 -0.43 17.66 -11.79
N PRO A 5 -1.05 16.83 -12.64
CA PRO A 5 -0.50 16.51 -13.96
C PRO A 5 -0.38 17.70 -14.91
N SER A 6 -0.80 18.91 -14.50
CA SER A 6 -0.95 20.10 -15.35
C SER A 6 0.30 20.99 -15.43
N ASP A 7 1.36 20.71 -14.64
CA ASP A 7 2.54 21.59 -14.57
C ASP A 7 3.65 21.29 -15.59
N PHE A 8 3.46 20.31 -16.48
CA PHE A 8 4.40 20.09 -17.59
C PHE A 8 4.08 20.98 -18.80
N LYS A 9 4.58 22.21 -18.77
CA LYS A 9 4.73 23.01 -19.99
C LYS A 9 5.72 22.31 -20.92
N THR A 10 5.21 21.87 -22.06
CA THR A 10 5.99 21.35 -23.18
C THR A 10 6.98 22.41 -23.66
N VAL A 11 8.28 22.21 -23.42
CA VAL A 11 9.33 22.99 -24.10
C VAL A 11 9.41 22.47 -25.53
N GLY A 12 8.51 22.97 -26.38
CA GLY A 12 8.59 22.80 -27.83
C GLY A 12 9.52 23.86 -28.41
N SER A 13 10.74 23.48 -28.73
CA SER A 13 11.67 24.28 -29.54
C SER A 13 11.12 24.42 -30.97
N ARG A 14 10.34 25.48 -31.20
CA ARG A 14 10.03 25.95 -32.56
C ARG A 14 11.13 26.88 -33.04
N GLU A 15 12.16 26.31 -33.65
CA GLU A 15 13.10 27.08 -34.43
C GLU A 15 12.50 27.39 -35.80
N ARG A 16 12.49 28.68 -36.11
CA ARG A 16 11.70 29.32 -37.16
C ARG A 16 12.62 29.53 -38.36
N LEU A 17 12.71 28.58 -39.30
CA LEU A 17 13.42 28.82 -40.55
C LEU A 17 12.53 29.53 -41.58
N ARG A 18 13.01 30.70 -42.01
CA ARG A 18 12.38 31.62 -42.94
C ARG A 18 12.31 31.06 -44.36
N ARG A 19 11.21 31.38 -45.04
CA ARG A 19 11.01 31.27 -46.48
C ARG A 19 12.11 32.02 -47.25
N ARG A 20 12.70 31.39 -48.27
CA ARG A 20 13.12 32.06 -49.50
C ARG A 20 12.61 31.26 -50.70
N SER A 21 11.77 31.92 -51.48
CA SER A 21 11.27 31.54 -52.79
C SER A 21 12.31 31.92 -53.84
N VAL A 22 12.65 30.99 -54.74
CA VAL A 22 13.19 31.28 -56.08
C VAL A 22 12.61 30.24 -57.04
N ASN A 23 11.92 30.72 -58.07
CA ASN A 23 11.41 29.97 -59.22
C ASN A 23 12.47 29.89 -60.34
N GLY A 24 12.40 28.84 -61.17
CA GLY A 24 13.08 28.70 -62.47
C GLY A 24 13.52 27.26 -62.72
N SER A 25 12.67 26.40 -63.32
CA SER A 25 12.57 26.12 -64.77
C SER A 25 13.70 25.24 -65.34
N GLY A 26 13.34 24.10 -65.93
CA GLY A 26 14.11 23.53 -67.06
C GLY A 26 14.59 22.08 -66.94
N ASP A 27 13.78 21.18 -67.52
CA ASP A 27 14.16 20.12 -68.45
C ASP A 27 14.82 18.78 -68.00
N LYS A 28 14.48 17.78 -68.81
CA LYS A 28 14.58 16.32 -68.69
C LYS A 28 16.02 15.79 -68.81
N THR A 29 16.32 14.64 -68.19
CA THR A 29 16.71 13.37 -68.84
C THR A 29 17.19 12.31 -67.83
N HIS A 30 17.21 11.06 -68.30
CA HIS A 30 17.44 9.76 -67.64
C HIS A 30 18.64 9.64 -66.69
N GLY A 31 18.50 8.76 -65.68
CA GLY A 31 19.64 8.22 -64.94
C GLY A 31 19.24 7.22 -63.85
N LEU A 32 19.61 5.96 -64.06
CA LEU A 32 19.50 4.83 -63.12
C LEU A 32 20.11 5.13 -61.75
N GLY A 33 19.48 4.70 -60.66
CA GLY A 33 20.06 4.82 -59.32
C GLY A 33 19.25 4.21 -58.19
N ARG A 34 19.48 2.92 -57.94
CA ARG A 34 19.33 2.16 -56.69
C ARG A 34 18.59 2.81 -55.51
N ALA A 35 17.48 2.19 -55.11
CA ALA A 35 16.91 2.29 -53.77
C ALA A 35 17.78 1.56 -52.73
N PRO A 36 17.79 2.04 -51.48
CA PRO A 36 17.82 1.14 -50.33
C PRO A 36 16.56 1.36 -49.48
N ALA A 37 15.82 0.26 -49.31
CA ALA A 37 14.80 0.12 -48.28
C ALA A 37 15.47 0.12 -46.90
N MET A 38 15.24 1.14 -46.08
CA MET A 38 15.51 1.07 -44.64
C MET A 38 14.32 0.41 -43.95
N ARG A 39 14.48 -0.88 -43.68
CA ARG A 39 13.66 -1.63 -42.71
C ARG A 39 14.04 -1.14 -41.31
N THR A 40 13.10 -0.51 -40.61
CA THR A 40 13.25 -0.21 -39.18
C THR A 40 12.93 -1.48 -38.39
N THR A 41 13.94 -2.22 -37.98
CA THR A 41 13.78 -3.34 -37.05
C THR A 41 13.65 -2.81 -35.63
N ALA A 42 12.43 -2.86 -35.10
CA ALA A 42 12.18 -2.85 -33.66
C ALA A 42 12.73 -4.15 -33.06
N SER A 43 13.88 -4.10 -32.39
CA SER A 43 14.32 -5.17 -31.49
C SER A 43 15.51 -4.72 -30.65
N THR A 44 15.25 -4.03 -29.54
CA THR A 44 16.15 -4.05 -28.38
C THR A 44 15.33 -3.61 -27.16
N ILE A 45 14.74 -4.58 -26.46
CA ILE A 45 14.37 -4.65 -25.01
C ILE A 45 13.51 -5.93 -24.88
N ALA A 46 14.07 -7.07 -25.28
CA ALA A 46 13.47 -8.40 -25.06
C ALA A 46 14.52 -9.44 -24.64
N ALA A 47 15.72 -9.00 -24.26
CA ALA A 47 16.87 -9.86 -24.00
C ALA A 47 17.34 -9.85 -22.53
N ALA A 48 16.50 -9.44 -21.57
CA ALA A 48 16.84 -9.47 -20.14
C ALA A 48 16.04 -10.49 -19.31
N TYR A 49 15.18 -11.32 -19.92
CA TYR A 49 14.32 -12.26 -19.17
C TYR A 49 14.47 -13.75 -19.51
N ALA A 50 15.51 -14.15 -20.26
CA ALA A 50 15.66 -15.54 -20.72
C ALA A 50 16.91 -16.27 -20.18
N THR A 51 17.24 -16.12 -18.89
CA THR A 51 18.34 -16.92 -18.27
C THR A 51 18.06 -17.34 -16.82
N LEU A 52 16.87 -17.86 -16.53
CA LEU A 52 16.58 -18.47 -15.23
C LEU A 52 15.65 -19.70 -15.29
N LEU A 53 15.72 -20.46 -16.39
CA LEU A 53 15.05 -21.76 -16.55
C LEU A 53 16.01 -22.86 -17.02
N ALA A 54 17.16 -22.99 -16.38
CA ALA A 54 17.98 -24.20 -16.49
C ALA A 54 17.80 -25.06 -15.22
N ARG A 55 17.13 -26.21 -15.37
CA ARG A 55 17.01 -27.26 -14.35
C ARG A 55 18.27 -28.12 -14.32
N PRO A 56 18.76 -28.56 -13.14
CA PRO A 56 19.53 -29.78 -13.04
C PRO A 56 18.77 -30.91 -12.32
N THR A 57 18.81 -32.11 -12.88
CA THR A 57 18.36 -33.40 -12.33
C THR A 57 19.37 -33.98 -11.31
N PRO A 58 18.96 -34.91 -10.43
CA PRO A 58 19.63 -35.16 -9.15
C PRO A 58 20.73 -36.24 -9.24
N ARG A 59 21.73 -36.15 -8.36
CA ARG A 59 22.60 -37.28 -7.99
C ARG A 59 22.42 -37.62 -6.51
N ARG A 60 22.05 -38.89 -6.26
CA ARG A 60 22.06 -39.55 -4.96
C ARG A 60 23.50 -39.68 -4.46
N LEU A 61 23.72 -39.40 -3.18
CA LEU A 61 24.62 -40.18 -2.32
C LEU A 61 24.01 -40.17 -0.91
N GLY A 62 23.72 -41.35 -0.38
CA GLY A 62 23.20 -41.50 0.97
C GLY A 62 24.33 -41.55 2.00
N HIS A 63 24.06 -41.12 3.23
CA HIS A 63 24.21 -41.96 4.41
C HIS A 63 23.76 -41.25 5.69
N LEU A 64 23.01 -42.04 6.47
CA LEU A 64 22.97 -42.17 7.93
C LEU A 64 22.46 -41.00 8.78
N MET A 65 21.27 -41.28 9.32
CA MET A 65 20.66 -40.71 10.51
C MET A 65 21.50 -40.92 11.77
N THR A 66 21.63 -39.87 12.57
CA THR A 66 21.55 -39.94 14.04
C THR A 66 21.08 -38.59 14.57
N THR A 67 19.90 -38.57 15.16
CA THR A 67 19.32 -37.44 15.91
C THR A 67 19.72 -37.54 17.37
N GLU A 68 20.41 -36.53 17.91
CA GLU A 68 20.44 -36.26 19.35
C GLU A 68 19.69 -34.96 19.66
N LEU A 69 18.75 -35.08 20.60
CA LEU A 69 17.90 -34.04 21.15
C LEU A 69 18.66 -33.27 22.25
N LEU A 70 19.00 -32.02 22.00
CA LEU A 70 19.48 -31.11 23.05
C LEU A 70 18.30 -30.35 23.69
N ARG A 71 17.97 -30.73 24.92
CA ARG A 71 17.06 -30.02 25.84
C ARG A 71 17.76 -28.78 26.42
N PRO A 72 17.09 -27.62 26.55
CA PRO A 72 17.60 -26.54 27.39
C PRO A 72 17.33 -26.80 28.88
N ARG A 73 18.37 -26.58 29.69
CA ARG A 73 18.38 -26.63 31.16
C ARG A 73 17.46 -25.58 31.77
N ARG A 74 16.63 -26.00 32.74
CA ARG A 74 15.96 -25.14 33.72
C ARG A 74 17.00 -24.57 34.70
N ILE A 75 17.00 -23.25 34.87
CA ILE A 75 17.63 -22.57 36.00
C ILE A 75 16.51 -22.19 36.96
N ALA A 76 16.58 -22.74 38.18
CA ALA A 76 15.72 -22.38 39.29
C ALA A 76 16.33 -21.19 40.04
N ALA A 77 15.50 -20.23 40.45
CA ALA A 77 15.84 -19.22 41.44
C ALA A 77 14.76 -19.20 42.55
N PRO A 78 15.14 -18.90 43.81
CA PRO A 78 14.41 -19.33 44.99
C PRO A 78 13.25 -18.41 45.37
N ARG A 79 12.28 -18.99 46.07
CA ARG A 79 11.21 -18.30 46.80
C ARG A 79 11.77 -17.70 48.09
N SER A 80 11.40 -16.46 48.38
CA SER A 80 11.28 -15.96 49.75
C SER A 80 10.05 -15.05 49.86
N SER A 81 9.19 -15.41 50.79
CA SER A 81 7.99 -14.72 51.25
C SER A 81 8.35 -13.59 52.21
N HIS A 82 7.80 -12.39 52.01
CA HIS A 82 7.42 -11.50 53.12
C HIS A 82 6.19 -10.69 52.71
N SER A 83 5.14 -10.83 53.52
CA SER A 83 3.90 -10.05 53.56
C SER A 83 4.14 -8.65 54.12
N LEU A 84 3.45 -7.64 53.60
CA LEU A 84 2.91 -6.53 54.39
C LEU A 84 1.66 -5.98 53.71
N ASP A 85 0.55 -5.98 54.45
CA ASP A 85 -0.67 -5.21 54.21
C ASP A 85 -0.38 -3.70 54.19
N ALA A 86 -1.06 -2.97 53.31
CA ALA A 86 -1.64 -1.64 53.62
C ALA A 86 -2.53 -1.17 52.46
N ALA A 87 -3.81 -0.96 52.78
CA ALA A 87 -4.70 -0.11 52.00
C ALA A 87 -4.41 1.37 52.31
N ASP A 88 -4.45 2.27 51.32
CA ASP A 88 -5.08 3.59 51.48
C ASP A 88 -5.34 4.28 50.11
N PRO A 89 -6.47 5.01 49.92
CA PRO A 89 -6.92 5.61 48.67
C PRO A 89 -6.51 7.08 48.54
N ALA A 90 -6.33 7.58 47.31
CA ALA A 90 -6.28 9.02 47.09
C ALA A 90 -6.80 9.41 45.70
N ARG A 91 -7.95 10.08 45.74
CA ARG A 91 -8.53 10.92 44.68
C ARG A 91 -7.62 12.14 44.42
N GLY A 92 -7.51 12.51 43.14
CA GLY A 92 -7.57 13.91 42.70
C GLY A 92 -6.26 14.72 42.65
N ARG A 93 -5.80 15.00 41.42
CA ARG A 93 -5.83 16.36 40.84
C ARG A 93 -5.36 16.32 39.38
N ILE A 94 -6.22 16.78 38.50
CA ILE A 94 -5.91 17.14 37.12
C ILE A 94 -5.51 18.61 37.20
N ASP A 95 -4.27 18.95 36.83
CA ASP A 95 -3.86 20.34 36.67
C ASP A 95 -4.56 20.91 35.43
N GLN A 96 -5.48 21.85 35.67
CA GLN A 96 -6.08 22.68 34.65
C GLN A 96 -5.11 23.80 34.29
N ALA A 97 -4.59 23.76 33.06
CA ALA A 97 -4.17 24.95 32.35
C ALA A 97 -4.99 25.04 31.06
N HIS A 98 -6.17 25.66 31.16
CA HIS A 98 -6.94 26.08 30.01
C HIS A 98 -6.20 27.19 29.26
N SER A 99 -5.94 26.98 27.97
CA SER A 99 -5.71 28.07 27.02
C SER A 99 -6.67 27.91 25.84
N GLN A 100 -7.24 29.03 25.45
CA GLN A 100 -8.52 29.18 24.76
C GLN A 100 -8.46 28.71 23.30
N LEU A 101 -9.26 27.70 22.97
CA LEU A 101 -9.75 27.44 21.62
C LEU A 101 -11.28 27.49 21.71
N GLY A 102 -11.93 28.17 20.76
CA GLY A 102 -13.39 28.37 20.77
C GLY A 102 -14.18 27.05 20.88
N PRO A 103 -15.49 27.10 21.19
CA PRO A 103 -16.29 25.95 21.65
C PRO A 103 -16.46 24.77 20.66
N PHE A 104 -15.77 24.79 19.51
CA PHE A 104 -15.89 23.79 18.43
C PHE A 104 -14.55 23.27 17.88
N ALA A 105 -13.41 23.72 18.39
CA ALA A 105 -12.10 23.21 17.96
C ALA A 105 -11.55 22.25 19.02
N ASP A 106 -11.82 20.96 18.83
CA ASP A 106 -11.17 19.92 19.62
C ASP A 106 -9.66 19.91 19.32
N SER A 107 -8.87 19.65 20.38
CA SER A 107 -7.43 19.42 20.22
C SER A 107 -7.20 18.16 19.37
N GLU A 108 -6.03 18.11 18.73
CA GLU A 108 -5.57 16.88 18.08
C GLU A 108 -5.47 15.73 19.08
N ARG A 109 -5.87 14.52 18.66
CA ARG A 109 -5.94 13.32 19.52
C ARG A 109 -5.45 12.08 18.79
N PHE A 110 -4.79 11.20 19.53
CA PHE A 110 -4.48 9.84 19.09
C PHE A 110 -4.84 8.88 20.24
N VAL A 111 -6.05 8.32 20.17
CA VAL A 111 -6.68 7.63 21.30
C VAL A 111 -6.88 6.15 21.00
N SER A 112 -6.67 5.31 22.01
CA SER A 112 -6.96 3.88 21.93
C SER A 112 -8.45 3.62 22.15
N GLY A 113 -8.97 2.59 21.49
CA GLY A 113 -10.32 2.10 21.67
C GLY A 113 -10.41 0.59 21.40
N THR A 114 -11.59 0.02 21.65
CA THR A 114 -11.88 -1.38 21.33
C THR A 114 -13.20 -1.48 20.59
N HIS A 115 -13.30 -2.49 19.73
CA HIS A 115 -14.51 -2.79 18.97
C HIS A 115 -14.83 -4.28 19.06
N VAL A 116 -16.07 -4.58 19.38
CA VAL A 116 -16.55 -5.96 19.55
C VAL A 116 -17.45 -6.33 18.39
N ARG A 117 -17.23 -7.53 17.83
CA ARG A 117 -18.15 -8.16 16.89
C ARG A 117 -18.22 -9.65 17.20
N GLY A 118 -19.40 -10.10 17.64
CA GLY A 118 -19.57 -11.45 18.16
C GLY A 118 -18.65 -11.70 19.36
N GLN A 119 -17.83 -12.74 19.28
CA GLN A 119 -16.87 -13.09 20.34
C GLN A 119 -15.45 -12.53 20.11
N SER A 120 -15.26 -11.67 19.11
CA SER A 120 -13.95 -11.08 18.82
C SER A 120 -13.92 -9.60 19.22
N THR A 121 -12.92 -9.25 20.02
CA THR A 121 -12.56 -7.88 20.37
C THR A 121 -11.33 -7.46 19.58
N MET A 122 -11.39 -6.29 18.95
CA MET A 122 -10.31 -5.68 18.20
C MET A 122 -9.93 -4.36 18.86
N SER A 123 -8.68 -4.24 19.30
CA SER A 123 -8.12 -2.96 19.71
C SER A 123 -7.84 -2.09 18.48
N TYR A 124 -7.89 -0.78 18.66
CA TYR A 124 -7.51 0.16 17.62
C TYR A 124 -6.96 1.45 18.24
N LYS A 125 -6.27 2.25 17.41
CA LYS A 125 -6.04 3.68 17.70
C LYS A 125 -6.73 4.54 16.64
N LEU A 126 -7.31 5.65 17.05
CA LEU A 126 -7.93 6.62 16.16
C LEU A 126 -7.22 7.96 16.29
N TYR A 127 -6.65 8.40 15.17
CA TYR A 127 -6.12 9.73 15.01
C TYR A 127 -7.24 10.69 14.58
N THR A 128 -7.42 11.76 15.36
CA THR A 128 -8.35 12.85 15.07
C THR A 128 -7.56 14.15 15.00
N PRO A 129 -7.45 14.79 13.83
CA PRO A 129 -6.79 16.09 13.71
C PRO A 129 -7.65 17.17 14.37
N ALA A 130 -6.99 18.26 14.79
CA ALA A 130 -7.70 19.43 15.32
C ALA A 130 -8.66 20.04 14.28
N GLY A 131 -9.64 20.81 14.76
CA GLY A 131 -10.54 21.62 13.94
C GLY A 131 -12.02 21.37 14.21
N ASP A 132 -12.89 21.93 13.37
CA ASP A 132 -14.35 21.85 13.55
C ASP A 132 -14.81 20.39 13.48
N THR A 133 -15.42 19.90 14.56
CA THR A 133 -15.92 18.53 14.68
C THR A 133 -17.25 18.32 13.96
N ARG A 134 -17.89 19.39 13.48
CA ARG A 134 -19.18 19.33 12.74
C ARG A 134 -18.99 19.10 11.24
N VAL A 135 -17.78 19.26 10.72
CA VAL A 135 -17.48 19.03 9.31
C VAL A 135 -17.20 17.55 9.10
N ALA A 136 -17.89 16.93 8.15
CA ALA A 136 -17.65 15.54 7.77
C ALA A 136 -16.23 15.38 7.19
N ARG A 137 -15.45 14.46 7.78
CA ARG A 137 -14.04 14.24 7.45
C ARG A 137 -13.84 12.93 6.67
N PRO A 138 -12.89 12.87 5.74
CA PRO A 138 -12.43 11.61 5.20
C PRO A 138 -11.85 10.70 6.28
N LEU A 139 -11.97 9.39 6.08
CA LEU A 139 -11.39 8.36 6.91
C LEU A 139 -10.39 7.51 6.12
N LEU A 140 -9.18 7.36 6.64
CA LEU A 140 -8.24 6.35 6.18
C LEU A 140 -8.12 5.22 7.21
N VAL A 141 -8.35 3.98 6.79
CA VAL A 141 -8.03 2.79 7.58
C VAL A 141 -6.62 2.34 7.24
N MET A 142 -5.71 2.37 8.20
CA MET A 142 -4.29 2.10 8.04
C MET A 142 -3.89 0.79 8.71
N LEU A 143 -3.49 -0.20 7.92
CA LEU A 143 -3.26 -1.58 8.36
C LEU A 143 -1.76 -1.87 8.53
N HIS A 144 -1.38 -2.32 9.73
CA HIS A 144 0.01 -2.63 10.10
C HIS A 144 0.55 -3.87 9.40
N GLY A 145 1.89 -3.93 9.28
CA GLY A 145 2.62 -5.13 8.90
C GLY A 145 2.71 -6.14 10.05
N GLY A 146 3.46 -7.22 9.86
CA GLY A 146 3.55 -8.30 10.85
C GLY A 146 4.40 -8.00 12.09
N GLU A 147 5.36 -7.10 11.96
CA GLU A 147 6.48 -6.97 12.92
C GLU A 147 6.41 -5.71 13.78
N THR A 148 5.42 -4.84 13.56
CA THR A 148 5.35 -3.49 14.15
C THR A 148 3.99 -3.22 14.78
N GLY A 149 4.00 -2.60 15.97
CA GLY A 149 2.79 -2.12 16.62
C GLY A 149 2.19 -0.87 15.93
N LEU A 150 1.00 -0.47 16.34
CA LEU A 150 0.27 0.65 15.73
C LEU A 150 1.02 2.00 15.83
N ASP A 151 1.73 2.23 16.94
CA ASP A 151 2.52 3.45 17.14
C ASP A 151 3.68 3.54 16.16
N ASP A 152 4.37 2.42 15.94
CA ASP A 152 5.47 2.38 14.97
C ASP A 152 4.95 2.53 13.55
N LEU A 153 3.79 1.97 13.19
CA LEU A 153 3.21 2.23 11.87
C LEU A 153 2.88 3.72 11.68
N ALA A 154 2.28 4.36 12.69
CA ALA A 154 1.94 5.78 12.62
C ALA A 154 3.18 6.67 12.52
N LEU A 155 4.25 6.33 13.27
CA LEU A 155 5.55 7.01 13.22
C LEU A 155 6.27 6.76 11.89
N SER A 156 6.49 5.49 11.54
CA SER A 156 7.18 5.06 10.32
C SER A 156 6.52 5.63 9.07
N SER A 157 5.19 5.66 9.00
CA SER A 157 4.49 6.20 7.83
C SER A 157 4.40 7.72 7.82
N GLN A 158 4.53 8.39 8.97
CA GLN A 158 4.15 9.79 9.15
C GLN A 158 2.71 10.11 8.68
N MET A 159 1.83 9.10 8.64
CA MET A 159 0.48 9.25 8.10
C MET A 159 -0.36 10.24 8.91
N ASN A 160 -0.20 10.29 10.23
CA ASN A 160 -0.86 11.30 11.06
C ASN A 160 -0.41 12.73 10.70
N ALA A 161 0.87 12.93 10.42
CA ALA A 161 1.40 14.23 10.03
C ALA A 161 0.89 14.67 8.65
N ALA A 162 0.78 13.73 7.70
CA ALA A 162 0.19 13.99 6.39
C ALA A 162 -1.33 14.26 6.49
N ALA A 163 -2.06 13.45 7.27
CA ALA A 163 -3.49 13.60 7.51
C ALA A 163 -3.84 14.91 8.23
N ARG A 164 -3.01 15.37 9.16
CA ARG A 164 -3.15 16.67 9.84
C ARG A 164 -3.29 17.82 8.85
N LYS A 165 -2.46 17.83 7.80
CA LYS A 165 -2.44 18.90 6.77
C LYS A 165 -3.76 18.97 5.98
N LEU A 166 -4.48 17.86 5.90
CA LEU A 166 -5.71 17.72 5.11
C LEU A 166 -6.99 17.63 5.98
N GLY A 167 -6.85 17.50 7.30
CA GLY A 167 -7.98 17.31 8.21
C GLY A 167 -8.60 15.92 8.20
N TRP A 168 -7.84 14.88 7.78
CA TRP A 168 -8.31 13.49 7.68
C TRP A 168 -8.20 12.75 9.01
N MET A 169 -9.19 11.90 9.30
CA MET A 169 -9.09 10.95 10.41
C MET A 169 -8.36 9.68 9.94
N VAL A 170 -7.57 9.07 10.82
CA VAL A 170 -6.84 7.83 10.50
C VAL A 170 -7.12 6.79 11.59
N LEU A 171 -7.69 5.67 11.17
CA LEU A 171 -7.99 4.52 12.01
C LEU A 171 -6.90 3.46 11.85
N TYR A 172 -6.34 3.00 12.96
CA TYR A 172 -5.29 1.98 13.04
C TYR A 172 -5.84 0.76 13.79
N PRO A 173 -6.41 -0.23 13.10
CA PRO A 173 -6.86 -1.48 13.73
C PRO A 173 -5.67 -2.36 14.11
N GLU A 174 -5.70 -2.96 15.29
CA GLU A 174 -4.75 -3.98 15.71
C GLU A 174 -5.35 -5.37 15.49
N LYS A 175 -4.62 -6.26 14.82
CA LYS A 175 -5.07 -7.64 14.66
C LYS A 175 -5.23 -8.31 16.03
N PRO A 176 -6.42 -8.87 16.35
CA PRO A 176 -6.58 -9.70 17.54
C PRO A 176 -5.65 -10.91 17.44
N VAL A 177 -4.76 -11.07 18.41
CA VAL A 177 -3.85 -12.22 18.47
C VAL A 177 -4.38 -13.22 19.49
N ARG A 178 -4.55 -14.48 19.07
CA ARG A 178 -4.81 -15.60 19.98
C ARG A 178 -3.51 -16.26 20.39
N ASP A 179 -3.55 -17.00 21.50
CA ASP A 179 -2.40 -17.77 21.96
C ASP A 179 -1.86 -18.68 20.84
N GLY A 180 -0.59 -18.48 20.48
CA GLY A 180 0.10 -19.24 19.43
C GLY A 180 -0.09 -18.73 17.99
N GLU A 181 -0.86 -17.66 17.77
CA GLU A 181 -0.97 -17.02 16.46
C GLU A 181 0.10 -15.93 16.26
N GLN A 182 0.51 -15.71 15.00
CA GLN A 182 1.36 -14.57 14.65
C GLN A 182 0.55 -13.28 14.59
N GLY A 183 1.18 -12.14 14.91
CA GLY A 183 0.57 -10.81 14.84
C GLY A 183 0.24 -10.31 13.43
N GLU A 184 0.61 -11.03 12.37
CA GLU A 184 0.34 -10.63 10.99
C GLU A 184 -1.09 -10.98 10.54
N TRP A 185 -1.64 -10.16 9.63
CA TRP A 185 -2.90 -10.43 8.93
C TRP A 185 -2.86 -11.73 8.13
N SER A 186 -3.94 -12.50 8.22
CA SER A 186 -4.08 -13.84 7.62
C SER A 186 -4.65 -13.76 6.20
N TRP A 187 -4.23 -12.77 5.42
CA TRP A 187 -4.75 -12.42 4.08
C TRP A 187 -4.74 -13.59 3.08
N TYR A 188 -3.86 -14.57 3.30
CA TYR A 188 -3.70 -15.75 2.46
C TYR A 188 -4.77 -16.83 2.71
N MET A 189 -5.48 -16.83 3.85
CA MET A 189 -6.48 -17.87 4.09
C MET A 189 -7.78 -17.59 3.37
N TYR A 190 -8.38 -18.61 2.74
CA TYR A 190 -9.66 -18.49 2.03
C TYR A 190 -10.80 -17.85 2.84
N CYS A 191 -10.88 -18.12 4.15
CA CYS A 191 -11.91 -17.53 5.03
C CYS A 191 -11.71 -16.03 5.26
N HIS A 192 -10.50 -15.51 5.04
CA HIS A 192 -10.11 -14.11 5.11
C HIS A 192 -10.08 -13.44 3.74
N GLN A 193 -10.67 -14.04 2.72
CA GLN A 193 -10.77 -13.48 1.36
C GLN A 193 -12.23 -13.30 0.90
N GLN A 194 -13.18 -13.37 1.83
CA GLN A 194 -14.61 -13.32 1.57
C GLN A 194 -15.31 -12.24 2.39
N ARG A 195 -16.32 -11.59 1.79
CA ARG A 195 -17.22 -10.69 2.53
C ARG A 195 -17.93 -11.42 3.67
N GLY A 196 -18.11 -10.73 4.79
CA GLY A 196 -18.87 -11.19 5.95
C GLY A 196 -18.14 -12.20 6.84
N ARG A 197 -16.92 -12.62 6.46
CA ARG A 197 -16.12 -13.62 7.18
C ARG A 197 -14.77 -13.07 7.63
N GLY A 198 -14.22 -13.68 8.67
CA GLY A 198 -12.85 -13.48 9.13
C GLY A 198 -12.47 -12.04 9.49
N GLU A 199 -11.16 -11.78 9.49
CA GLU A 199 -10.53 -10.47 9.66
C GLU A 199 -11.17 -9.36 8.78
N PRO A 200 -11.49 -9.57 7.48
CA PRO A 200 -12.13 -8.52 6.69
C PRO A 200 -13.49 -8.08 7.23
N ALA A 201 -14.28 -8.99 7.79
CA ALA A 201 -15.56 -8.63 8.41
C ALA A 201 -15.41 -7.94 9.76
N GLN A 202 -14.34 -8.23 10.50
CA GLN A 202 -13.99 -7.48 11.70
C GLN A 202 -13.61 -6.04 11.35
N LEU A 203 -12.74 -5.86 10.36
CA LEU A 203 -12.29 -4.55 9.87
C LEU A 203 -13.45 -3.72 9.31
N ALA A 204 -14.32 -4.32 8.48
CA ALA A 204 -15.49 -3.63 7.95
C ALA A 204 -16.48 -3.22 9.05
N SER A 205 -16.65 -4.06 10.07
CA SER A 205 -17.51 -3.74 11.21
C SER A 205 -16.95 -2.62 12.08
N LEU A 206 -15.64 -2.63 12.36
CA LEU A 206 -14.97 -1.56 13.08
C LEU A 206 -15.05 -0.24 12.29
N THR A 207 -14.78 -0.28 10.98
CA THR A 207 -14.84 0.91 10.11
C THR A 207 -16.24 1.54 10.14
N ARG A 208 -17.30 0.73 10.00
CA ARG A 208 -18.69 1.23 10.12
C ARG A 208 -19.01 1.78 11.51
N SER A 209 -18.46 1.18 12.56
CA SER A 209 -18.61 1.67 13.93
C SER A 209 -18.02 3.07 14.08
N VAL A 210 -16.81 3.29 13.55
CA VAL A 210 -16.15 4.60 13.55
C VAL A 210 -16.92 5.61 12.69
N ILE A 211 -17.42 5.21 11.52
CA ILE A 211 -18.30 6.06 10.69
C ILE A 211 -19.55 6.50 11.47
N ALA A 212 -20.19 5.59 12.21
CA ALA A 212 -21.40 5.92 12.96
C ALA A 212 -21.13 6.80 14.21
N GLN A 213 -19.94 6.71 14.79
CA GLN A 213 -19.57 7.42 16.03
C GLN A 213 -18.95 8.80 15.77
N HIS A 214 -18.43 9.04 14.57
CA HIS A 214 -17.71 10.25 14.22
C HIS A 214 -18.34 10.91 12.98
N GLN A 215 -18.11 12.21 12.77
CA GLN A 215 -18.56 12.90 11.56
C GLN A 215 -17.66 12.51 10.38
N ILE A 216 -17.84 11.29 9.85
CA ILE A 216 -17.12 10.78 8.68
C ILE A 216 -17.95 11.01 7.42
N ASP A 217 -17.30 11.45 6.37
CA ASP A 217 -17.87 11.44 5.02
C ASP A 217 -17.79 10.02 4.46
N GLU A 218 -18.93 9.35 4.36
CA GLU A 218 -19.02 7.95 3.89
C GLU A 218 -18.54 7.76 2.45
N GLN A 219 -18.53 8.83 1.63
CA GLN A 219 -17.98 8.77 0.28
C GLN A 219 -16.45 8.86 0.25
N ARG A 220 -15.81 9.26 1.36
CA ARG A 220 -14.35 9.44 1.46
C ARG A 220 -13.74 8.53 2.53
N VAL A 221 -14.06 7.24 2.43
CA VAL A 221 -13.50 6.18 3.26
C VAL A 221 -12.51 5.38 2.43
N HIS A 222 -11.27 5.26 2.88
CA HIS A 222 -10.17 4.66 2.14
C HIS A 222 -9.43 3.63 3.02
N VAL A 223 -8.72 2.69 2.41
CA VAL A 223 -7.93 1.70 3.14
C VAL A 223 -6.51 1.63 2.57
N ALA A 224 -5.51 1.59 3.44
CA ALA A 224 -4.13 1.40 3.05
C ALA A 224 -3.36 0.53 4.06
N GLY A 225 -2.19 0.03 3.66
CA GLY A 225 -1.32 -0.68 4.59
C GLY A 225 0.03 -1.07 4.00
N LEU A 226 0.89 -1.59 4.89
CA LEU A 226 2.23 -2.08 4.58
C LEU A 226 2.27 -3.61 4.68
N ALA A 227 2.99 -4.29 3.78
CA ALA A 227 3.26 -5.72 3.87
C ALA A 227 1.98 -6.58 3.95
N ALA A 228 1.83 -7.39 5.01
CA ALA A 228 0.60 -8.13 5.29
C ALA A 228 -0.64 -7.21 5.43
N GLY A 229 -0.47 -6.01 5.97
CA GLY A 229 -1.50 -4.97 6.01
C GLY A 229 -1.84 -4.42 4.63
N GLY A 230 -0.84 -4.27 3.75
CA GLY A 230 -1.06 -3.91 2.34
C GLY A 230 -1.81 -5.01 1.57
N ALA A 231 -1.49 -6.27 1.82
CA ALA A 231 -2.25 -7.40 1.28
C ALA A 231 -3.69 -7.44 1.82
N MET A 232 -3.89 -7.18 3.11
CA MET A 232 -5.23 -7.08 3.69
C MET A 232 -6.01 -5.86 3.14
N ALA A 233 -5.35 -4.74 2.85
CA ALA A 233 -5.99 -3.60 2.19
C ALA A 233 -6.52 -3.98 0.79
N ALA A 234 -5.75 -4.74 0.01
CA ALA A 234 -6.21 -5.29 -1.27
C ALA A 234 -7.41 -6.25 -1.09
N VAL A 235 -7.40 -7.09 -0.06
CA VAL A 235 -8.56 -7.93 0.31
C VAL A 235 -9.79 -7.08 0.64
N MET A 236 -9.62 -6.01 1.43
CA MET A 236 -10.72 -5.11 1.79
C MET A 236 -11.32 -4.44 0.56
N GLY A 237 -10.49 -3.95 -0.37
CA GLY A 237 -10.96 -3.36 -1.61
C GLY A 237 -11.80 -4.31 -2.47
N GLN A 238 -11.41 -5.58 -2.55
CA GLN A 238 -12.15 -6.57 -3.34
C GLN A 238 -13.41 -7.09 -2.64
N THR A 239 -13.40 -7.19 -1.31
CA THR A 239 -14.51 -7.76 -0.54
C THR A 239 -15.54 -6.73 -0.11
N TYR A 240 -15.13 -5.46 0.08
CA TYR A 240 -15.94 -4.31 0.51
C TYR A 240 -15.83 -3.07 -0.42
N PRO A 241 -16.06 -3.20 -1.74
CA PRO A 241 -16.00 -2.06 -2.69
C PRO A 241 -17.14 -1.03 -2.54
N ASP A 242 -18.10 -1.31 -1.67
CA ASP A 242 -19.19 -0.43 -1.24
C ASP A 242 -18.85 0.39 0.02
N LEU A 243 -17.80 -0.01 0.76
CA LEU A 243 -17.36 0.67 1.97
C LEU A 243 -16.14 1.55 1.73
N PHE A 244 -15.30 1.19 0.75
CA PHE A 244 -14.07 1.92 0.44
C PHE A 244 -14.14 2.54 -0.95
N ALA A 245 -13.69 3.79 -1.04
CA ALA A 245 -13.61 4.54 -2.27
C ALA A 245 -12.32 4.25 -3.06
N SER A 246 -11.21 3.95 -2.37
CA SER A 246 -9.93 3.59 -2.99
C SER A 246 -9.01 2.81 -2.04
N VAL A 247 -7.94 2.24 -2.60
CA VAL A 247 -6.98 1.38 -1.88
C VAL A 247 -5.54 1.90 -2.03
N GLY A 248 -4.77 1.89 -0.95
CA GLY A 248 -3.32 2.10 -0.96
C GLY A 248 -2.57 0.83 -0.57
N VAL A 249 -1.53 0.45 -1.30
CA VAL A 249 -0.74 -0.74 -0.97
C VAL A 249 0.75 -0.39 -0.97
N HIS A 250 1.43 -0.61 0.16
CA HIS A 250 2.88 -0.54 0.22
C HIS A 250 3.48 -1.93 0.44
N SER A 251 4.42 -2.35 -0.40
CA SER A 251 5.11 -3.65 -0.31
C SER A 251 4.16 -4.84 -0.04
N GLY A 252 2.95 -4.80 -0.60
CA GLY A 252 1.88 -5.75 -0.32
C GLY A 252 1.80 -6.90 -1.32
N LEU A 253 0.73 -7.69 -1.20
CA LEU A 253 0.51 -8.89 -2.03
C LEU A 253 -0.86 -8.87 -2.70
N PRO A 254 -0.99 -9.43 -3.91
CA PRO A 254 -2.25 -9.49 -4.65
C PRO A 254 -3.30 -10.37 -3.99
N TYR A 255 -4.55 -9.91 -4.02
CA TYR A 255 -5.71 -10.64 -3.54
C TYR A 255 -5.90 -11.97 -4.27
N GLY A 256 -6.13 -13.05 -3.54
CA GLY A 256 -6.48 -14.36 -4.11
C GLY A 256 -5.35 -15.07 -4.88
N ALA A 257 -4.12 -14.56 -4.84
CA ALA A 257 -2.96 -15.21 -5.48
C ALA A 257 -2.57 -16.52 -4.78
N VAL A 258 -2.91 -16.65 -3.50
CA VAL A 258 -2.86 -17.90 -2.71
C VAL A 258 -4.10 -17.98 -1.83
N VAL A 259 -4.51 -19.19 -1.45
CA VAL A 259 -5.74 -19.45 -0.67
C VAL A 259 -5.50 -20.20 0.64
N ASP A 260 -4.25 -20.54 0.93
CA ASP A 260 -3.80 -21.12 2.19
C ASP A 260 -2.35 -20.74 2.52
N ALA A 261 -1.87 -21.18 3.69
CA ALA A 261 -0.56 -20.85 4.21
C ALA A 261 0.61 -21.45 3.43
N SER A 262 0.39 -22.52 2.65
CA SER A 262 1.47 -23.24 1.95
C SER A 262 2.04 -22.44 0.78
N GLY A 263 1.18 -21.68 0.08
CA GLY A 263 1.58 -20.81 -1.02
C GLY A 263 2.21 -19.49 -0.59
N ALA A 264 1.89 -19.01 0.62
CA ALA A 264 2.26 -17.66 1.05
C ALA A 264 3.78 -17.39 1.03
N PRO A 265 4.68 -18.31 1.47
CA PRO A 265 6.12 -18.09 1.38
C PRO A 265 6.64 -17.93 -0.05
N SER A 266 6.12 -18.73 -0.98
CA SER A 266 6.51 -18.69 -2.40
C SER A 266 6.06 -17.41 -3.08
N LEU A 267 4.84 -16.94 -2.79
CA LEU A 267 4.33 -15.67 -3.29
C LEU A 267 5.13 -14.49 -2.73
N ARG A 268 5.39 -14.48 -1.41
CA ARG A 268 6.20 -13.44 -0.76
C ARG A 268 7.59 -13.34 -1.38
N ARG A 269 8.35 -14.44 -1.43
CA ARG A 269 9.78 -14.40 -1.81
C ARG A 269 10.04 -14.35 -3.31
N PHE A 270 9.12 -14.89 -4.12
CA PHE A 270 9.37 -15.09 -5.56
C PHE A 270 8.27 -14.56 -6.46
N GLY A 271 7.18 -14.00 -5.90
CA GLY A 271 6.01 -13.59 -6.67
C GLY A 271 5.30 -14.75 -7.37
N ARG A 272 5.55 -15.99 -6.94
CA ARG A 272 4.94 -17.20 -7.51
C ARG A 272 3.59 -17.44 -6.85
N ALA A 273 2.53 -17.25 -7.62
CA ALA A 273 1.18 -17.56 -7.19
C ALA A 273 0.81 -19.01 -7.53
N ASP A 274 0.02 -19.65 -6.69
CA ASP A 274 -0.56 -20.97 -6.97
C ASP A 274 -1.78 -20.87 -7.90
N HIS A 275 -2.36 -19.67 -7.97
CA HIS A 275 -3.45 -19.35 -8.86
C HIS A 275 -3.06 -18.19 -9.77
N GLU A 276 -3.14 -18.42 -11.08
CA GLU A 276 -3.21 -17.32 -12.05
C GLU A 276 -4.44 -16.46 -11.74
N PRO A 277 -4.41 -15.14 -12.05
CA PRO A 277 -5.54 -14.26 -11.81
C PRO A 277 -6.78 -14.94 -12.39
N ARG A 278 -7.77 -15.22 -11.56
CA ARG A 278 -9.08 -15.68 -12.02
C ARG A 278 -9.78 -14.48 -12.66
N THR A 279 -9.26 -14.04 -13.81
CA THR A 279 -9.81 -12.98 -14.67
C THR A 279 -11.28 -13.24 -15.02
N GLY A 280 -11.75 -14.49 -14.91
CA GLY A 280 -13.15 -14.85 -15.12
C GLY A 280 -14.08 -14.80 -13.91
N ARG A 281 -13.60 -14.63 -12.66
CA ARG A 281 -14.47 -14.75 -11.46
C ARG A 281 -14.97 -13.42 -10.88
N LEU A 282 -14.51 -12.30 -11.43
CA LEU A 282 -14.90 -10.95 -11.03
C LEU A 282 -15.54 -10.14 -12.19
N GLN A 283 -16.04 -10.81 -13.24
CA GLN A 283 -16.82 -10.11 -14.27
C GLN A 283 -18.00 -9.38 -13.62
N GLY A 284 -18.02 -8.04 -13.77
CA GLY A 284 -19.08 -7.16 -13.24
C GLY A 284 -18.88 -6.61 -11.83
N ARG A 285 -17.74 -6.87 -11.16
CA ARG A 285 -17.45 -6.23 -9.86
C ARG A 285 -16.67 -4.93 -10.07
N ARG A 286 -17.07 -3.89 -9.34
CA ARG A 286 -16.38 -2.59 -9.33
C ARG A 286 -14.96 -2.77 -8.80
N THR A 287 -13.97 -2.47 -9.63
CA THR A 287 -12.56 -2.34 -9.21
C THR A 287 -12.37 -0.96 -8.59
N LEU A 288 -11.74 -0.89 -7.43
CA LEU A 288 -11.46 0.38 -6.77
C LEU A 288 -10.17 1.02 -7.31
N PRO A 289 -10.12 2.36 -7.44
CA PRO A 289 -8.88 3.08 -7.67
C PRO A 289 -7.78 2.66 -6.68
N THR A 290 -6.59 2.32 -7.18
CA THR A 290 -5.52 1.74 -6.35
C THR A 290 -4.17 2.39 -6.58
N ILE A 291 -3.51 2.85 -5.51
CA ILE A 291 -2.13 3.35 -5.54
C ILE A 291 -1.19 2.37 -4.83
N ILE A 292 -0.09 2.01 -5.49
CA ILE A 292 0.86 0.99 -5.05
C ILE A 292 2.26 1.60 -4.95
N PHE A 293 2.97 1.31 -3.85
CA PHE A 293 4.39 1.60 -3.65
C PHE A 293 5.16 0.31 -3.39
N HIS A 294 6.32 0.13 -4.03
CA HIS A 294 7.17 -1.04 -3.82
C HIS A 294 8.65 -0.70 -4.01
N GLY A 295 9.51 -1.12 -3.08
CA GLY A 295 10.96 -0.97 -3.22
C GLY A 295 11.56 -2.01 -4.16
N THR A 296 12.47 -1.62 -5.05
CA THR A 296 13.05 -2.56 -6.04
C THR A 296 14.02 -3.59 -5.45
N ARG A 297 14.43 -3.41 -4.18
CA ARG A 297 15.29 -4.33 -3.42
C ARG A 297 14.57 -4.96 -2.22
N ASP A 298 13.24 -5.00 -2.24
CA ASP A 298 12.44 -5.68 -1.23
C ASP A 298 12.67 -7.21 -1.29
N MET A 299 13.35 -7.73 -0.27
CA MET A 299 13.66 -9.16 -0.14
C MET A 299 12.63 -9.93 0.70
N THR A 300 11.67 -9.23 1.30
CA THR A 300 10.62 -9.82 2.12
C THR A 300 9.39 -10.11 1.26
N VAL A 301 8.98 -9.10 0.48
CA VAL A 301 7.91 -9.21 -0.51
C VAL A 301 8.47 -8.79 -1.86
N HIS A 302 8.63 -9.76 -2.75
CA HIS A 302 9.26 -9.55 -4.06
C HIS A 302 8.53 -8.45 -4.86
N PRO A 303 9.24 -7.53 -5.54
CA PRO A 303 8.64 -6.38 -6.22
C PRO A 303 7.64 -6.73 -7.33
N SER A 304 7.72 -7.93 -7.90
CA SER A 304 6.74 -8.40 -8.89
C SER A 304 5.32 -8.48 -8.31
N ASN A 305 5.15 -8.57 -6.99
CA ASN A 305 3.84 -8.51 -6.36
C ASN A 305 3.19 -7.12 -6.52
N GLY A 306 3.96 -6.04 -6.43
CA GLY A 306 3.48 -4.67 -6.70
C GLY A 306 3.07 -4.48 -8.16
N VAL A 307 3.84 -5.06 -9.10
CA VAL A 307 3.49 -5.09 -10.53
C VAL A 307 2.17 -5.83 -10.76
N ARG A 308 1.99 -6.99 -10.14
CA ARG A 308 0.76 -7.78 -10.25
C ARG A 308 -0.46 -7.09 -9.63
N LEU A 309 -0.30 -6.43 -8.48
CA LEU A 309 -1.35 -5.60 -7.87
C LEU A 309 -1.82 -4.50 -8.84
N TYR A 310 -0.89 -3.84 -9.53
CA TYR A 310 -1.22 -2.84 -10.54
C TYR A 310 -1.97 -3.46 -11.73
N GLU A 311 -1.50 -4.61 -12.24
CA GLU A 311 -2.15 -5.32 -13.34
C GLU A 311 -3.58 -5.76 -12.97
N ASP A 312 -3.78 -6.30 -11.76
CA ASP A 312 -5.09 -6.69 -11.25
C ASP A 312 -6.03 -5.47 -11.10
N ALA A 313 -5.51 -4.32 -10.67
CA ALA A 313 -6.30 -3.09 -10.49
C ALA A 313 -6.79 -2.46 -11.80
N VAL A 314 -6.16 -2.79 -12.93
CA VAL A 314 -6.51 -2.23 -14.26
C VAL A 314 -7.04 -3.28 -15.23
N ALA A 315 -7.08 -4.55 -14.83
CA ALA A 315 -7.51 -5.65 -15.67
C ALA A 315 -8.93 -5.41 -16.20
N GLY A 316 -9.06 -5.38 -17.53
CA GLY A 316 -10.35 -5.17 -18.21
C GLY A 316 -10.87 -3.74 -18.20
N LEU A 317 -10.14 -2.77 -17.62
CA LEU A 317 -10.50 -1.35 -17.71
C LEU A 317 -9.98 -0.76 -19.04
N PRO A 318 -10.78 0.06 -19.74
CA PRO A 318 -10.28 0.85 -20.85
C PRO A 318 -9.38 1.97 -20.33
N GLY A 319 -8.39 2.38 -21.12
CA GLY A 319 -7.53 3.49 -20.76
C GLY A 319 -6.16 3.41 -21.41
N SER A 320 -5.25 4.24 -20.91
CA SER A 320 -3.86 4.31 -21.36
C SER A 320 -2.91 4.28 -20.17
N HIS A 321 -1.69 3.79 -20.40
CA HIS A 321 -0.62 3.81 -19.40
C HIS A 321 0.32 4.98 -19.65
N ARG A 322 0.64 5.73 -18.60
CA ARG A 322 1.69 6.77 -18.57
C ARG A 322 2.84 6.30 -17.70
N PHE A 323 4.05 6.70 -18.07
CA PHE A 323 5.28 6.36 -17.35
C PHE A 323 6.05 7.64 -17.06
N GLU A 324 6.53 7.75 -15.83
CA GLU A 324 7.33 8.88 -15.37
C GLU A 324 8.49 8.36 -14.55
N ASN A 325 9.64 9.02 -14.66
CA ASN A 325 10.78 8.82 -13.78
C ASN A 325 10.97 10.08 -12.96
N GLY A 326 11.28 9.94 -11.69
CA GLY A 326 11.53 11.07 -10.81
C GLY A 326 12.53 10.74 -9.71
N ARG A 327 12.77 11.73 -8.85
CA ARG A 327 13.62 11.59 -7.68
C ARG A 327 13.08 12.44 -6.53
N GLU A 328 12.91 11.84 -5.37
CA GLU A 328 12.41 12.49 -4.15
C GLU A 328 13.05 11.81 -2.93
N GLY A 329 13.28 12.57 -1.85
CA GLY A 329 13.88 12.05 -0.61
C GLY A 329 15.34 11.57 -0.72
N GLY A 330 15.91 11.55 -1.92
CA GLY A 330 17.23 10.97 -2.20
C GLY A 330 17.16 9.74 -3.10
N ARG A 331 15.99 9.11 -3.24
CA ARG A 331 15.77 7.94 -4.13
C ARG A 331 15.15 8.31 -5.46
N ALA A 332 15.62 7.64 -6.50
CA ALA A 332 14.93 7.65 -7.79
C ALA A 332 13.70 6.75 -7.72
N TYR A 333 12.70 7.01 -8.56
CA TYR A 333 11.53 6.16 -8.69
C TYR A 333 11.05 6.14 -10.15
N THR A 334 10.32 5.09 -10.48
CA THR A 334 9.49 5.02 -11.68
C THR A 334 8.02 4.97 -11.25
N ARG A 335 7.19 5.83 -11.84
CA ARG A 335 5.74 5.84 -11.66
C ARG A 335 5.06 5.39 -12.93
N ARG A 336 4.23 4.35 -12.83
CA ARG A 336 3.33 3.89 -13.88
C ARG A 336 1.90 4.23 -13.50
N THR A 337 1.18 4.96 -14.34
CA THR A 337 -0.17 5.45 -14.08
C THR A 337 -1.13 4.93 -15.14
N HIS A 338 -2.27 4.35 -14.74
CA HIS A 338 -3.36 4.03 -15.67
C HIS A 338 -4.40 5.14 -15.62
N VAL A 339 -4.71 5.73 -16.78
CA VAL A 339 -5.70 6.80 -16.93
C VAL A 339 -6.85 6.31 -17.79
N GLY A 340 -8.07 6.38 -17.24
CA GLY A 340 -9.31 6.02 -17.94
C GLY A 340 -9.70 7.02 -19.04
N PRO A 341 -10.68 6.69 -19.90
CA PRO A 341 -11.15 7.59 -20.95
C PRO A 341 -11.78 8.88 -20.41
N ASP A 342 -12.26 8.86 -19.17
CA ASP A 342 -12.78 9.99 -18.41
C ASP A 342 -11.68 10.90 -17.83
N GLY A 343 -10.41 10.54 -18.03
CA GLY A 343 -9.25 11.25 -17.48
C GLY A 343 -8.94 10.93 -16.01
N GLN A 344 -9.72 10.06 -15.36
CA GLN A 344 -9.49 9.65 -13.97
C GLN A 344 -8.37 8.61 -13.88
N THR A 345 -7.65 8.62 -12.77
CA THR A 345 -6.54 7.69 -12.54
C THR A 345 -7.02 6.44 -11.84
N ASN A 346 -7.20 5.34 -12.57
CA ASN A 346 -7.65 4.09 -11.94
C ASN A 346 -6.54 3.41 -11.12
N ALA A 347 -5.26 3.58 -11.49
CA ALA A 347 -4.17 3.03 -10.71
C ALA A 347 -2.84 3.75 -10.87
N GLU A 348 -2.02 3.71 -9.82
CA GLU A 348 -0.62 4.13 -9.83
C GLU A 348 0.29 3.05 -9.23
N LEU A 349 1.44 2.83 -9.85
CA LEU A 349 2.51 1.98 -9.31
C LEU A 349 3.79 2.79 -9.23
N TRP A 350 4.32 2.93 -8.03
CA TRP A 350 5.58 3.58 -7.71
C TRP A 350 6.62 2.50 -7.36
N LEU A 351 7.61 2.33 -8.23
CA LEU A 351 8.77 1.49 -7.98
C LEU A 351 9.92 2.37 -7.49
N ILE A 352 10.33 2.19 -6.25
CA ILE A 352 11.31 3.05 -5.57
C ILE A 352 12.68 2.37 -5.67
N GLU A 353 13.60 3.03 -6.37
CA GLU A 353 14.89 2.43 -6.70
C GLU A 353 15.77 2.26 -5.46
N GLY A 354 16.25 1.03 -5.28
CA GLY A 354 17.12 0.66 -4.18
C GLY A 354 16.45 0.57 -2.81
N ALA A 355 15.14 0.83 -2.71
CA ALA A 355 14.40 0.72 -1.45
C ALA A 355 14.13 -0.75 -1.10
N GLY A 356 14.12 -1.04 0.21
CA GLY A 356 13.85 -2.37 0.76
C GLY A 356 12.39 -2.55 1.20
N HIS A 357 12.17 -3.41 2.20
CA HIS A 357 10.85 -3.65 2.79
C HIS A 357 10.51 -2.63 3.87
N ALA A 358 10.25 -1.38 3.47
CA ALA A 358 9.98 -0.29 4.40
C ALA A 358 9.11 0.78 3.73
N TRP A 359 8.35 1.53 4.53
CA TRP A 359 7.50 2.62 4.09
C TRP A 359 8.31 3.79 3.51
N SER A 360 8.00 4.21 2.29
CA SER A 360 8.73 5.28 1.59
C SER A 360 8.48 6.68 2.17
N GLY A 361 9.56 7.44 2.35
CA GLY A 361 9.55 8.86 2.77
C GLY A 361 9.20 9.09 4.25
N GLY A 362 9.08 8.01 5.02
CA GLY A 362 8.70 7.99 6.42
C GLY A 362 9.66 8.67 7.40
N ASP A 363 9.41 8.50 8.70
CA ASP A 363 10.31 9.02 9.74
C ASP A 363 11.56 8.14 9.92
N ALA A 364 12.75 8.74 10.04
CA ALA A 364 13.98 8.01 10.24
C ALA A 364 14.06 7.25 11.58
N GLN A 365 13.20 7.58 12.55
CA GLN A 365 13.08 6.89 13.84
C GLN A 365 12.15 5.68 13.80
N GLY A 366 11.33 5.55 12.74
CA GLY A 366 10.44 4.42 12.56
C GLY A 366 11.18 3.14 12.18
N ILE A 367 10.73 2.00 12.70
CA ILE A 367 11.38 0.70 12.47
C ILE A 367 11.25 0.28 10.99
N GLN A 368 10.09 0.55 10.37
CA GLN A 368 9.78 0.15 9.00
C GLN A 368 9.67 1.37 8.07
N ALA A 369 10.61 2.30 8.16
CA ALA A 369 10.64 3.50 7.33
C ALA A 369 11.92 3.60 6.48
N ASP A 370 11.73 4.04 5.24
CA ASP A 370 12.79 4.45 4.33
C ASP A 370 12.64 5.96 4.08
N TRP A 371 13.14 6.76 5.02
CA TRP A 371 13.05 8.21 5.01
C TRP A 371 13.69 8.89 3.79
N GLN A 372 14.48 8.15 2.99
CA GLN A 372 15.07 8.64 1.74
C GLN A 372 14.17 8.44 0.51
N GLY A 373 13.02 7.80 0.68
CA GLY A 373 12.06 7.57 -0.38
C GLY A 373 11.15 8.76 -0.69
N PRO A 374 10.39 8.71 -1.80
CA PRO A 374 9.25 9.59 -2.01
C PRO A 374 8.26 9.56 -0.85
N ALA A 375 7.58 10.67 -0.58
CA ALA A 375 6.63 10.79 0.54
C ALA A 375 5.33 9.99 0.27
N ALA A 376 5.35 8.67 0.49
CA ALA A 376 4.25 7.77 0.12
C ALA A 376 2.93 8.16 0.79
N SER A 377 2.95 8.63 2.04
CA SER A 377 1.75 9.06 2.76
C SER A 377 1.07 10.25 2.09
N GLU A 378 1.82 11.30 1.76
CA GLU A 378 1.31 12.45 1.01
C GLU A 378 0.79 12.07 -0.38
N GLN A 379 1.51 11.20 -1.10
CA GLN A 379 1.09 10.76 -2.43
C GLN A 379 -0.19 9.90 -2.37
N MET A 380 -0.32 9.01 -1.38
CA MET A 380 -1.55 8.23 -1.15
C MET A 380 -2.72 9.14 -0.81
N LEU A 381 -2.58 10.09 0.12
CA LEU A 381 -3.66 11.00 0.48
C LEU A 381 -4.05 11.92 -0.70
N CYS A 382 -3.08 12.36 -1.50
CA CYS A 382 -3.34 13.09 -2.74
C CYS A 382 -4.16 12.25 -3.72
N PHE A 383 -3.79 10.98 -3.91
CA PHE A 383 -4.54 10.05 -4.74
C PHE A 383 -5.97 9.86 -4.20
N PHE A 384 -6.14 9.62 -2.90
CA PHE A 384 -7.45 9.40 -2.28
C PHE A 384 -8.37 10.61 -2.37
N LEU A 385 -7.82 11.82 -2.27
CA LEU A 385 -8.59 13.07 -2.38
C LEU A 385 -9.33 13.20 -3.72
N HIS A 386 -8.79 12.62 -4.80
CA HIS A 386 -9.39 12.63 -6.12
C HIS A 386 -10.34 11.46 -6.38
N HIS A 387 -10.54 10.56 -5.41
CA HIS A 387 -11.34 9.35 -5.56
C HIS A 387 -12.42 9.21 -4.48
N PRO A 388 -13.38 10.15 -4.37
CA PRO A 388 -14.59 9.91 -3.59
C PRO A 388 -15.42 8.77 -4.24
N ALA A 389 -16.12 8.00 -3.43
CA ALA A 389 -17.01 6.96 -3.91
C ALA A 389 -18.27 7.59 -4.55
N SER A 390 -18.67 7.07 -5.71
CA SER A 390 -19.81 7.56 -6.49
C SER A 390 -21.15 6.89 -6.16
N HIS A 391 -21.36 6.45 -4.92
CA HIS A 391 -22.54 5.65 -4.55
C HIS A 391 -23.86 6.40 -4.69
#